data_AF-A0A059AQ12-F1
#
_entry.id   AF-A0A059AQ12-F1
#
_cell.length_a   1.000
_cell.length_b   1.000
_cell.length_c   1.000
_cell.angle_alpha   90.00
_cell.angle_beta   90.00
_cell.angle_gamma   90.00
#
_symmetry.space_group_name_H-M   'P 1'
#
loop_
_entity.id
_entity.type
_entity.pdbx_description
1 polymer ?
#
loop_
_entity_poly.entity_id
_entity_poly.type
_entity_poly.pdbx_seq_one_letter_code
_entity_poly.pdbx_strand_id
1 'polypeptide(L)'
;MARNAHKHAASATHWIALATCMALLGAALFVDFRWAYSSSSSSSSPPSATSAFWSLASNWALEKSGIIVFPDLGSRNESGDQLQEVRAQEDRGPGSDAKEKRDQGPDAKEKRDRGPDRFLSATYADLPAPDMKWEEMPPAPVPRLDGAAIQIDNLLYVFSGYRTLDHVHSHVDVFNFTSNTWGGRFDTPKDMANSHLGMATDGRYVYIVSGQYGPQCRGPVAHTFILDTKTKKWDKMPPLPAPRYAPPTQLWRGRLHVMGGGKENRHTPALEHWSIAVKDGKVLEKEWRTEVPIPRGGPHRACVVVDDKLYVIGGQEGDFMAKPGSPIFKCSRRHEVCRLVTIIE
;
A
#
# COMPACT_ATOMS: atom_id res chain seq x y z
N MET A 1 -83.81 -22.34 9.03
CA MET A 1 -82.60 -22.62 8.23
C MET A 1 -81.66 -21.44 8.32
N ALA A 2 -80.38 -21.74 8.45
CA ALA A 2 -79.26 -20.88 8.84
C ALA A 2 -79.04 -19.60 8.01
N ARG A 3 -78.55 -18.55 8.67
CA ARG A 3 -77.42 -17.68 8.24
C ARG A 3 -77.30 -16.46 9.17
N ASN A 4 -76.34 -16.48 10.11
CA ASN A 4 -75.54 -15.31 10.55
C ASN A 4 -74.62 -15.64 11.74
N ALA A 5 -73.66 -16.55 11.58
CA ALA A 5 -72.66 -16.85 12.61
C ALA A 5 -71.20 -16.87 12.10
N HIS A 6 -70.90 -16.22 10.98
CA HIS A 6 -69.55 -16.27 10.38
C HIS A 6 -68.79 -14.93 10.27
N LYS A 7 -69.32 -13.81 10.79
CA LYS A 7 -68.63 -12.51 10.67
C LYS A 7 -67.78 -12.09 11.89
N HIS A 8 -67.86 -12.78 13.02
CA HIS A 8 -67.09 -12.39 14.22
C HIS A 8 -65.78 -13.16 14.45
N ALA A 9 -65.56 -14.31 13.78
CA ALA A 9 -64.36 -15.12 14.00
C ALA A 9 -63.11 -14.62 13.25
N ALA A 10 -63.28 -13.90 12.14
CA ALA A 10 -62.15 -13.44 11.30
C ALA A 10 -61.45 -12.17 11.82
N SER A 11 -62.12 -11.40 12.70
CA SER A 11 -61.54 -10.19 13.29
C SER A 11 -60.58 -10.53 14.44
N ALA A 12 -60.93 -11.51 15.27
CA ALA A 12 -60.14 -11.86 16.46
C ALA A 12 -58.76 -12.44 16.10
N THR A 13 -58.65 -13.25 15.05
CA THR A 13 -57.38 -13.82 14.58
C THR A 13 -56.42 -12.77 14.00
N HIS A 14 -56.96 -11.72 13.36
CA HIS A 14 -56.14 -10.59 12.88
C HIS A 14 -55.55 -9.77 14.03
N TRP A 15 -56.35 -9.51 15.07
CA TRP A 15 -55.89 -8.77 16.25
C TRP A 15 -54.88 -9.56 17.09
N ILE A 16 -55.02 -10.88 17.18
CA ILE A 16 -54.04 -11.75 17.86
C ILE A 16 -52.71 -11.76 17.11
N ALA A 17 -52.71 -11.82 15.77
CA ALA A 17 -51.49 -11.78 14.96
C ALA A 17 -50.78 -10.42 15.02
N LEU A 18 -51.53 -9.31 15.05
CA LEU A 18 -50.97 -7.97 15.19
C LEU A 18 -50.37 -7.75 16.59
N ALA A 19 -51.04 -8.26 17.64
CA ALA A 19 -50.55 -8.17 19.02
C ALA A 19 -49.26 -9.00 19.22
N THR A 20 -49.13 -10.18 18.61
CA THR A 20 -47.90 -10.97 18.67
C THR A 20 -46.75 -10.34 17.88
N CYS A 21 -47.01 -9.76 16.71
CA CYS A 21 -45.98 -9.02 15.96
C CYS A 21 -45.49 -7.77 16.72
N MET A 22 -46.39 -7.02 17.36
CA MET A 22 -46.03 -5.86 18.19
C MET A 22 -45.24 -6.26 19.45
N ALA A 23 -45.58 -7.39 20.08
CA ALA A 23 -44.84 -7.92 21.22
C ALA A 23 -43.42 -8.40 20.84
N LEU A 24 -43.27 -9.03 19.66
CA LEU A 24 -41.97 -9.47 19.15
C LEU A 24 -41.07 -8.29 18.74
N LEU A 25 -41.64 -7.25 18.12
CA LEU A 25 -40.93 -6.00 17.81
C LEU A 25 -40.55 -5.23 19.09
N GLY A 26 -41.42 -5.21 20.10
CA GLY A 26 -41.12 -4.62 21.41
C GLY A 26 -39.99 -5.36 22.15
N ALA A 27 -39.93 -6.70 22.07
CA ALA A 27 -38.87 -7.48 22.67
C ALA A 27 -37.51 -7.29 21.96
N ALA A 28 -37.50 -7.15 20.63
CA ALA A 28 -36.28 -6.86 19.87
C ALA A 28 -35.69 -5.48 20.23
N LEU A 29 -36.54 -4.46 20.36
CA LEU A 29 -36.12 -3.11 20.73
C LEU A 29 -35.64 -2.99 22.20
N PHE A 30 -36.17 -3.81 23.11
CA PHE A 30 -35.70 -3.87 24.51
C PHE A 30 -34.33 -4.55 24.66
N VAL A 31 -33.97 -5.48 23.77
CA VAL A 31 -32.66 -6.13 23.78
C VAL A 31 -31.58 -5.20 23.20
N ASP A 32 -31.90 -4.42 22.17
CA ASP A 32 -30.99 -3.41 21.62
C ASP A 32 -30.74 -2.24 22.59
N PHE A 33 -31.77 -1.79 23.31
CA PHE A 33 -31.61 -0.70 24.29
C PHE A 33 -30.75 -1.12 25.50
N ARG A 34 -30.74 -2.41 25.85
CA ARG A 34 -29.92 -2.93 26.97
C ARG A 34 -28.48 -3.23 26.56
N TRP A 35 -28.21 -3.51 25.28
CA TRP A 35 -26.85 -3.65 24.75
C TRP A 35 -26.18 -2.28 24.56
N ALA A 36 -26.93 -1.25 24.16
CA ALA A 36 -26.44 0.12 24.02
C ALA A 36 -26.18 0.84 25.35
N TYR A 37 -26.89 0.49 26.44
CA TYR A 37 -26.65 1.08 27.76
C TYR A 37 -25.46 0.44 28.50
N SER A 38 -25.14 -0.83 28.19
CA SER A 38 -24.03 -1.57 28.82
C SER A 38 -22.64 -1.12 28.35
N SER A 39 -22.56 -0.37 27.25
CA SER A 39 -21.32 0.12 26.65
C SER A 39 -20.92 1.54 27.10
N SER A 40 -21.66 2.15 28.03
CA SER A 40 -21.43 3.56 28.44
C SER A 40 -21.09 3.79 29.92
N SER A 41 -20.78 2.76 30.71
CA SER A 41 -20.30 2.97 32.09
C SER A 41 -19.41 1.84 32.62
N SER A 42 -18.09 2.05 32.63
CA SER A 42 -17.23 1.92 33.82
C SER A 42 -15.75 1.81 33.44
N SER A 43 -14.99 2.84 33.80
CA SER A 43 -13.54 2.84 33.94
C SER A 43 -13.12 2.23 35.29
N SER A 44 -12.22 1.24 35.31
CA SER A 44 -11.07 1.13 36.25
C SER A 44 -10.34 -0.23 36.16
N SER A 45 -9.13 -0.20 35.56
CA SER A 45 -7.95 -1.08 35.82
C SER A 45 -7.94 -2.56 35.34
N PRO A 46 -6.75 -3.14 35.03
CA PRO A 46 -6.51 -3.80 33.74
C PRO A 46 -6.44 -5.34 33.79
N PRO A 47 -6.54 -6.00 32.61
CA PRO A 47 -5.73 -7.18 32.35
C PRO A 47 -4.89 -7.04 31.08
N SER A 48 -3.66 -7.52 31.19
CA SER A 48 -2.67 -7.72 30.15
C SER A 48 -3.18 -8.55 28.97
N ALA A 49 -3.27 -7.95 27.78
CA ALA A 49 -3.19 -8.65 26.51
C ALA A 49 -2.85 -7.64 25.40
N THR A 50 -1.67 -7.82 24.83
CA THR A 50 -1.07 -7.07 23.73
C THR A 50 -1.96 -7.04 22.49
N SER A 51 -2.54 -5.88 22.20
CA SER A 51 -3.07 -5.56 20.87
C SER A 51 -1.94 -5.02 20.00
N ALA A 52 -1.56 -5.77 18.97
CA ALA A 52 -0.60 -5.39 17.94
C ALA A 52 -1.13 -4.30 16.97
N PHE A 53 -1.70 -3.23 17.52
CA PHE A 53 -2.19 -2.06 16.79
C PHE A 53 -1.30 -0.82 16.96
N TRP A 54 -0.14 -0.98 17.60
CA TRP A 54 0.93 0.02 17.61
C TRP A 54 2.11 -0.47 16.76
N SER A 55 1.82 -0.78 15.50
CA SER A 55 2.84 -1.13 14.51
C SER A 55 3.67 0.10 14.17
N LEU A 56 4.82 0.22 14.84
CA LEU A 56 6.09 0.87 14.45
C LEU A 56 6.13 2.33 13.93
N ALA A 57 5.01 2.96 13.57
CA ALA A 57 4.97 4.36 13.14
C ALA A 57 4.83 5.36 14.30
N SER A 58 4.34 4.89 15.45
CA SER A 58 3.98 5.75 16.57
C SER A 58 5.14 6.25 17.42
N ASN A 59 6.30 5.58 17.37
CA ASN A 59 7.49 6.04 18.08
C ASN A 59 8.35 6.99 17.22
N TRP A 60 7.96 7.28 15.98
CA TRP A 60 8.78 8.07 15.04
C TRP A 60 8.25 9.48 14.79
N ALA A 61 7.02 9.78 15.22
CA ALA A 61 6.44 11.11 15.01
C ALA A 61 5.56 11.51 16.19
N LEU A 62 6.17 11.99 17.27
CA LEU A 62 5.50 12.85 18.26
C LEU A 62 6.54 13.58 19.13
N GLU A 63 7.39 14.37 18.50
CA GLU A 63 7.93 15.55 19.17
C GLU A 63 7.14 16.76 18.65
N LYS A 64 6.18 17.22 19.46
CA LYS A 64 5.36 18.40 19.16
C LYS A 64 6.26 19.63 19.06
N SER A 65 6.63 20.06 17.87
CA SER A 65 7.08 21.43 17.63
C SER A 65 5.91 22.24 17.07
N GLY A 66 5.24 22.96 17.98
CA GLY A 66 4.17 23.89 17.62
C GLY A 66 4.76 25.19 17.09
N ILE A 67 4.96 25.29 15.78
CA ILE A 67 5.07 26.59 15.09
C ILE A 67 4.36 26.47 13.74
N ILE A 68 3.14 26.98 13.67
CA ILE A 68 2.47 27.27 12.40
C ILE A 68 2.79 28.73 12.08
N VAL A 69 3.66 28.96 11.09
CA VAL A 69 3.94 30.31 10.57
C VAL A 69 2.93 30.62 9.47
N PHE A 70 2.06 31.61 9.69
CA PHE A 70 1.30 32.25 8.62
C PHE A 70 2.14 33.41 8.08
N PRO A 71 2.52 33.44 6.79
CA PRO A 71 3.14 34.62 6.22
C PRO A 71 2.09 35.72 6.06
N ASP A 72 2.24 36.78 6.86
CA ASP A 72 1.54 38.05 6.70
C ASP A 72 2.02 38.73 5.41
N LEU A 73 1.12 38.95 4.46
CA LEU A 73 1.40 39.73 3.25
C LEU A 73 1.12 41.21 3.53
N GLY A 74 1.95 41.80 4.40
CA GLY A 74 1.89 43.19 4.82
C GLY A 74 3.08 44.01 4.31
N SER A 75 2.89 44.72 3.20
CA SER A 75 3.49 46.00 2.79
C SER A 75 5.00 46.30 3.00
N ARG A 76 5.64 46.61 1.85
CA ARG A 76 6.52 47.76 1.53
C ARG A 76 8.05 47.69 1.72
N ASN A 77 8.67 48.03 0.58
CA ASN A 77 9.72 49.03 0.30
C ASN A 77 11.21 48.72 0.54
N GLU A 78 11.91 48.73 -0.60
CA GLU A 78 13.17 49.42 -0.95
C GLU A 78 14.30 49.60 0.10
N SER A 79 15.51 49.29 -0.42
CA SER A 79 16.84 49.84 -0.11
C SER A 79 17.80 49.01 0.76
N GLY A 80 19.05 48.90 0.28
CA GLY A 80 20.25 48.89 1.12
C GLY A 80 20.93 47.54 1.41
N ASP A 81 21.80 47.14 0.49
CA ASP A 81 23.22 46.76 0.67
C ASP A 81 23.75 46.17 2.02
N GLN A 82 24.69 45.22 1.83
CA GLN A 82 25.77 44.71 2.72
C GLN A 82 25.51 43.56 3.72
N LEU A 83 26.32 42.50 3.56
CA LEU A 83 27.27 41.92 4.55
C LEU A 83 27.70 40.51 4.06
N GLN A 84 28.90 40.34 3.51
CA GLN A 84 30.21 40.04 4.14
C GLN A 84 30.55 38.53 4.23
N GLU A 85 31.72 38.21 3.67
CA GLU A 85 32.38 36.90 3.57
C GLU A 85 32.73 36.28 4.93
N VAL A 86 32.73 34.94 4.99
CA VAL A 86 33.64 34.19 5.88
C VAL A 86 34.33 33.07 5.07
N ARG A 87 35.66 33.16 5.03
CA ARG A 87 36.64 32.21 4.50
C ARG A 87 36.77 30.94 5.35
N ALA A 88 37.13 29.83 4.68
CA ALA A 88 37.99 28.76 5.21
C ALA A 88 38.73 28.15 4.00
N GLN A 89 39.94 28.59 3.66
CA GLN A 89 41.27 28.25 4.20
C GLN A 89 41.74 26.82 3.81
N GLU A 90 42.74 26.82 2.91
CA GLU A 90 43.49 25.71 2.31
C GLU A 90 44.32 24.94 3.34
N ASP A 91 44.61 23.67 3.04
CA ASP A 91 45.79 22.97 3.54
C ASP A 91 46.54 22.32 2.36
N ARG A 92 47.88 22.48 2.34
CA ARG A 92 48.80 22.07 1.25
C ARG A 92 49.73 20.95 1.70
N GLY A 93 50.11 20.08 0.77
CA GLY A 93 51.32 19.23 0.84
C GLY A 93 51.56 18.42 -0.44
N PRO A 94 52.82 18.10 -0.84
CA PRO A 94 53.33 18.50 -2.17
C PRO A 94 53.93 17.40 -3.07
N GLY A 95 54.11 17.72 -4.36
CA GLY A 95 55.35 17.43 -5.13
C GLY A 95 55.34 16.39 -6.26
N SER A 96 55.49 16.83 -7.51
CA SER A 96 56.56 16.38 -8.45
C SER A 96 56.44 17.05 -9.83
N ASP A 97 57.59 17.50 -10.33
CA ASP A 97 57.85 18.28 -11.53
C ASP A 97 57.81 17.46 -12.84
N ALA A 98 57.38 18.08 -13.96
CA ALA A 98 58.23 18.31 -15.15
C ALA A 98 57.48 18.96 -16.34
N LYS A 99 58.21 19.88 -16.99
CA LYS A 99 57.96 20.75 -18.16
C LYS A 99 57.46 19.98 -19.41
N GLU A 100 56.73 20.58 -20.37
CA GLU A 100 57.31 21.52 -21.36
C GLU A 100 56.27 22.32 -22.22
N LYS A 101 56.74 23.51 -22.63
CA LYS A 101 56.29 24.61 -23.54
C LYS A 101 55.48 24.22 -24.79
N ARG A 102 54.83 25.09 -25.58
CA ARG A 102 54.39 26.51 -25.67
C ARG A 102 53.58 26.56 -26.99
N ASP A 103 52.52 27.35 -27.09
CA ASP A 103 52.39 28.41 -28.12
C ASP A 103 51.08 29.21 -28.00
N GLN A 104 51.12 30.44 -28.51
CA GLN A 104 50.31 31.60 -28.17
C GLN A 104 49.11 31.82 -29.10
N GLY A 105 48.06 32.50 -28.62
CA GLY A 105 47.05 33.17 -29.46
C GLY A 105 45.73 33.48 -28.73
N PRO A 106 45.26 34.74 -28.66
CA PRO A 106 44.26 35.21 -27.71
C PRO A 106 42.82 35.15 -28.25
N ASP A 107 41.81 34.99 -27.39
CA ASP A 107 40.64 35.89 -27.29
C ASP A 107 39.48 35.31 -26.46
N ALA A 108 38.82 36.24 -25.76
CA ALA A 108 37.47 36.17 -25.20
C ALA A 108 37.16 35.11 -24.10
N LYS A 109 37.24 35.55 -22.84
CA LYS A 109 36.45 34.99 -21.73
C LYS A 109 34.95 35.20 -22.01
N GLU A 110 34.26 34.18 -22.51
CA GLU A 110 32.81 34.08 -22.34
C GLU A 110 32.50 33.81 -20.86
N LYS A 111 32.04 34.85 -20.15
CA LYS A 111 31.27 34.67 -18.91
C LYS A 111 30.00 33.90 -19.29
N ARG A 112 29.94 32.61 -18.96
CA ARG A 112 28.65 31.90 -18.89
C ARG A 112 27.85 32.50 -17.76
N ASP A 113 26.88 33.32 -18.14
CA ASP A 113 25.81 33.83 -17.29
C ASP A 113 25.16 32.63 -16.57
N ARG A 114 25.34 32.55 -15.24
CA ARG A 114 24.49 31.67 -14.43
C ARG A 114 23.15 32.37 -14.36
N GLY A 115 22.17 31.83 -15.09
CA GLY A 115 20.79 32.29 -15.01
C GLY A 115 20.29 32.37 -13.56
N PRO A 116 19.26 33.18 -13.29
CA PRO A 116 18.83 33.49 -11.92
C PRO A 116 18.57 32.21 -11.13
N ASP A 117 19.17 32.14 -9.94
CA ASP A 117 18.98 31.03 -9.01
C ASP A 117 17.48 30.76 -8.86
N ARG A 118 17.10 29.50 -9.08
CA ARG A 118 15.71 29.08 -9.08
C ARG A 118 15.14 29.30 -7.67
N PHE A 119 14.38 30.37 -7.49
CA PHE A 119 13.66 30.64 -6.24
C PHE A 119 12.66 29.51 -5.99
N LEU A 120 12.98 28.63 -5.04
CA LEU A 120 12.06 27.62 -4.54
C LEU A 120 11.20 28.29 -3.46
N SER A 121 9.87 28.26 -3.64
CA SER A 121 8.92 28.75 -2.63
C SER A 121 9.25 28.14 -1.26
N ALA A 122 9.02 28.86 -0.15
CA ALA A 122 9.21 28.36 1.21
C ALA A 122 8.45 27.05 1.52
N THR A 123 7.45 26.70 0.70
CA THR A 123 6.77 25.39 0.70
C THR A 123 7.64 24.21 0.25
N TYR A 124 8.82 24.49 -0.30
CA TYR A 124 9.86 23.54 -0.69
C TYR A 124 11.12 23.67 0.17
N ALA A 125 11.05 24.38 1.31
CA ALA A 125 12.14 24.34 2.26
C ALA A 125 12.29 22.89 2.73
N ASP A 126 13.43 22.28 2.44
CA ASP A 126 13.83 21.01 3.02
C ASP A 126 13.85 21.22 4.53
N LEU A 127 12.77 20.81 5.21
CA LEU A 127 12.77 20.73 6.66
C LEU A 127 13.96 19.84 7.04
N PRO A 128 14.78 20.22 8.04
CA PRO A 128 15.85 19.35 8.51
C PRO A 128 15.23 18.03 8.98
N ALA A 129 15.29 17.02 8.11
CA ALA A 129 14.88 15.68 8.42
C ALA A 129 15.98 15.05 9.29
N PRO A 130 15.64 14.15 10.22
CA PRO A 130 16.63 13.35 10.92
C PRO A 130 17.57 12.68 9.91
N ASP A 131 18.88 12.76 10.14
CA ASP A 131 19.86 12.04 9.33
C ASP A 131 19.69 10.53 9.56
N MET A 132 19.02 9.86 8.62
CA MET A 132 18.82 8.42 8.63
C MET A 132 19.95 7.74 7.90
N LYS A 133 20.85 7.10 8.66
CA LYS A 133 21.95 6.33 8.09
C LYS A 133 21.46 4.95 7.64
N TRP A 134 21.69 4.64 6.38
CA TRP A 134 21.49 3.31 5.85
C TRP A 134 22.57 2.35 6.35
N GLU A 135 22.17 1.14 6.71
CA GLU A 135 23.06 0.03 7.08
C GLU A 135 22.87 -1.12 6.08
N GLU A 136 23.97 -1.74 5.69
CA GLU A 136 23.94 -2.93 4.84
C GLU A 136 23.56 -4.17 5.65
N MET A 137 22.49 -4.84 5.23
CA MET A 137 22.00 -6.07 5.85
C MET A 137 22.49 -7.31 5.06
N PRO A 138 22.49 -8.52 5.67
CA PRO A 138 22.88 -9.75 4.98
C PRO A 138 22.13 -9.94 3.66
N PRO A 139 22.84 -10.28 2.56
CA PRO A 139 22.24 -10.34 1.23
C PRO A 139 21.16 -11.41 1.15
N ALA A 140 20.11 -11.12 0.39
CA ALA A 140 19.06 -12.09 0.11
C ALA A 140 19.63 -13.37 -0.55
N PRO A 141 19.09 -14.57 -0.27
CA PRO A 141 19.63 -15.83 -0.80
C PRO A 141 19.55 -15.92 -2.32
N VAL A 142 18.66 -15.14 -2.94
CA VAL A 142 18.50 -15.02 -4.39
C VAL A 142 18.20 -13.57 -4.77
N PRO A 143 18.64 -13.10 -5.94
CA PRO A 143 18.20 -11.81 -6.48
C PRO A 143 16.72 -11.90 -6.90
N ARG A 144 15.99 -10.81 -6.68
CA ARG A 144 14.56 -10.68 -6.98
C ARG A 144 14.25 -9.32 -7.60
N LEU A 145 13.42 -9.33 -8.64
CA LEU A 145 12.73 -8.17 -9.19
C LEU A 145 11.22 -8.43 -9.13
N ASP A 146 10.43 -7.41 -8.80
CA ASP A 146 8.96 -7.46 -8.70
C ASP A 146 8.43 -8.59 -7.81
N GLY A 147 9.24 -9.02 -6.84
CA GLY A 147 8.79 -9.80 -5.70
C GLY A 147 8.06 -8.91 -4.70
N ALA A 148 7.37 -9.52 -3.75
CA ALA A 148 6.68 -8.80 -2.68
C ALA A 148 7.27 -9.18 -1.33
N ALA A 149 7.17 -8.31 -0.34
CA ALA A 149 7.65 -8.57 1.00
C ALA A 149 6.67 -8.07 2.04
N ILE A 150 6.50 -8.85 3.12
CA ILE A 150 5.70 -8.47 4.28
C ILE A 150 6.51 -8.76 5.54
N GLN A 151 6.58 -7.76 6.41
CA GLN A 151 7.10 -7.93 7.76
C GLN A 151 5.95 -8.32 8.69
N ILE A 152 6.16 -9.39 9.47
CA ILE A 152 5.30 -9.79 10.58
C ILE A 152 6.21 -10.03 11.78
N ASP A 153 5.93 -9.32 12.87
CA ASP A 153 6.79 -9.25 14.05
C ASP A 153 8.25 -8.97 13.63
N ASN A 154 9.14 -9.91 13.95
CA ASN A 154 10.57 -9.82 13.74
C ASN A 154 11.04 -10.66 12.52
N LEU A 155 10.10 -11.02 11.65
CA LEU A 155 10.36 -11.79 10.44
C LEU A 155 9.95 -11.00 9.20
N LEU A 156 10.81 -10.98 8.19
CA LEU A 156 10.48 -10.49 6.86
C LEU A 156 10.28 -11.67 5.91
N TYR A 157 9.08 -11.80 5.38
CA TYR A 157 8.71 -12.82 4.40
C TYR A 157 8.83 -12.22 3.00
N VAL A 158 9.70 -12.76 2.16
CA VAL A 158 9.95 -12.29 0.79
C VAL A 158 9.46 -13.33 -0.21
N PHE A 159 8.44 -12.96 -0.97
CA PHE A 159 7.67 -13.82 -1.85
C PHE A 159 8.16 -13.67 -3.29
N SER A 160 8.51 -14.81 -3.90
CA SER A 160 8.64 -14.99 -5.34
C SER A 160 9.39 -13.83 -6.07
N GLY A 161 9.01 -13.48 -7.28
CA GLY A 161 9.67 -12.47 -8.11
C GLY A 161 10.57 -13.09 -9.17
N TYR A 162 11.04 -12.24 -10.06
CA TYR A 162 11.94 -12.60 -11.14
C TYR A 162 13.38 -12.73 -10.66
N ARG A 163 14.06 -13.78 -11.11
CA ARG A 163 15.54 -13.80 -11.17
C ARG A 163 16.01 -13.17 -12.48
N THR A 164 15.35 -13.51 -13.57
CA THR A 164 15.56 -13.02 -14.94
C THR A 164 14.22 -13.03 -15.67
N LEU A 165 14.11 -12.46 -16.86
CA LEU A 165 12.87 -12.52 -17.64
C LEU A 165 12.39 -13.97 -17.89
N ASP A 166 13.30 -14.93 -18.02
CA ASP A 166 13.00 -16.34 -18.27
C ASP A 166 12.79 -17.18 -16.98
N HIS A 167 13.06 -16.61 -15.80
CA HIS A 167 13.04 -17.36 -14.55
C HIS A 167 12.37 -16.58 -13.43
N VAL A 168 11.34 -17.19 -12.85
CA VAL A 168 10.65 -16.70 -11.65
C VAL A 168 10.83 -17.69 -10.52
N HIS A 169 10.88 -17.15 -9.29
CA HIS A 169 10.88 -17.94 -8.08
C HIS A 169 9.44 -18.33 -7.69
N SER A 170 9.29 -19.50 -7.08
CA SER A 170 8.02 -20.02 -6.53
C SER A 170 8.18 -20.42 -5.06
N HIS A 171 8.87 -19.58 -4.29
CA HIS A 171 9.14 -19.81 -2.87
C HIS A 171 9.16 -18.50 -2.09
N VAL A 172 8.94 -18.63 -0.78
CA VAL A 172 9.07 -17.58 0.22
C VAL A 172 10.39 -17.78 0.96
N ASP A 173 11.22 -16.74 1.01
CA ASP A 173 12.39 -16.66 1.88
C ASP A 173 12.06 -15.85 3.13
N VAL A 174 12.56 -16.28 4.29
CA VAL A 174 12.28 -15.63 5.58
C VAL A 174 13.59 -15.15 6.21
N PHE A 175 13.65 -13.85 6.42
CA PHE A 175 14.72 -13.18 7.15
C PHE A 175 14.29 -12.94 8.61
N ASN A 176 15.19 -13.18 9.55
CA ASN A 176 14.97 -12.96 10.97
C ASN A 176 15.82 -11.79 11.46
N PHE A 177 15.18 -10.72 11.92
CA PHE A 177 15.86 -9.51 12.40
C PHE A 177 16.58 -9.70 13.75
N THR A 178 16.27 -10.74 14.54
CA THR A 178 16.89 -11.00 15.85
C THR A 178 18.23 -11.69 15.66
N SER A 179 18.27 -12.69 14.77
CA SER A 179 19.50 -13.41 14.45
C SER A 179 20.29 -12.75 13.33
N ASN A 180 19.72 -11.75 12.65
CA ASN A 180 20.29 -11.10 11.47
C ASN A 180 20.66 -12.15 10.39
N THR A 181 19.75 -13.09 10.11
CA THR A 181 20.01 -14.19 9.17
C THR A 181 18.78 -14.60 8.36
N TRP A 182 19.05 -15.12 7.17
CA TRP A 182 18.06 -15.86 6.38
C TRP A 182 18.00 -17.30 6.88
N GLY A 183 16.82 -17.76 7.31
CA GLY A 183 16.69 -19.07 7.96
C GLY A 183 15.53 -19.94 7.46
N GLY A 184 14.51 -19.35 6.82
CA GLY A 184 13.35 -20.09 6.33
C GLY A 184 13.22 -20.03 4.82
N ARG A 185 12.90 -21.17 4.19
CA ARG A 185 12.41 -21.25 2.81
C ARG A 185 11.28 -22.26 2.71
N PHE A 186 10.22 -21.93 2.01
CA PHE A 186 9.14 -22.86 1.68
C PHE A 186 8.45 -22.47 0.37
N ASP A 187 7.87 -23.45 -0.31
CA ASP A 187 7.28 -23.26 -1.63
C ASP A 187 5.92 -22.55 -1.57
N THR A 188 5.62 -21.82 -2.63
CA THR A 188 4.30 -21.24 -2.87
C THR A 188 3.40 -22.24 -3.59
N PRO A 189 2.07 -22.11 -3.53
CA PRO A 189 1.16 -22.91 -4.33
C PRO A 189 1.52 -22.83 -5.82
N LYS A 190 1.41 -23.95 -6.54
CA LYS A 190 1.84 -24.04 -7.96
C LYS A 190 1.04 -23.12 -8.89
N ASP A 191 -0.19 -22.81 -8.51
CA ASP A 191 -1.13 -21.96 -9.24
C ASP A 191 -1.13 -20.50 -8.75
N MET A 192 -0.27 -20.15 -7.78
CA MET A 192 -0.07 -18.77 -7.35
C MET A 192 0.74 -17.99 -8.39
N ALA A 193 0.41 -16.71 -8.57
CA ALA A 193 1.25 -15.79 -9.32
C ALA A 193 2.65 -15.69 -8.71
N ASN A 194 3.64 -15.33 -9.55
CA ASN A 194 5.03 -15.25 -9.16
C ASN A 194 5.51 -13.82 -8.90
N SER A 195 4.91 -12.80 -9.52
CA SER A 195 5.34 -11.41 -9.34
C SER A 195 4.15 -10.48 -9.32
N HIS A 196 4.37 -9.20 -9.00
CA HIS A 196 3.32 -8.19 -9.09
C HIS A 196 2.08 -8.52 -8.25
N LEU A 197 2.32 -9.12 -7.08
CA LEU A 197 1.30 -9.61 -6.17
C LEU A 197 0.62 -8.43 -5.47
N GLY A 198 -0.71 -8.46 -5.37
CA GLY A 198 -1.41 -7.66 -4.38
C GLY A 198 -1.33 -8.38 -3.04
N MET A 199 -0.84 -7.72 -1.99
CA MET A 199 -0.64 -8.37 -0.69
C MET A 199 -1.04 -7.48 0.49
N ALA A 200 -1.61 -8.08 1.52
CA ALA A 200 -1.87 -7.44 2.81
C ALA A 200 -1.74 -8.46 3.96
N THR A 201 -1.64 -7.99 5.20
CA THR A 201 -1.55 -8.86 6.37
C THR A 201 -2.34 -8.32 7.56
N ASP A 202 -2.91 -9.22 8.36
CA ASP A 202 -3.53 -8.92 9.67
C ASP A 202 -2.56 -9.13 10.86
N GLY A 203 -1.26 -9.26 10.58
CA GLY A 203 -0.23 -9.49 11.60
C GLY A 203 0.05 -10.97 11.88
N ARG A 204 -0.67 -11.90 11.25
CA ARG A 204 -0.29 -13.33 11.23
C ARG A 204 -0.52 -13.95 9.86
N TYR A 205 -1.67 -13.68 9.28
CA TYR A 205 -2.03 -14.20 7.98
C TYR A 205 -1.59 -13.21 6.91
N VAL A 206 -1.10 -13.75 5.80
CA VAL A 206 -0.82 -12.97 4.61
C VAL A 206 -1.87 -13.30 3.58
N TYR A 207 -2.53 -12.29 3.04
CA TYR A 207 -3.50 -12.40 1.98
C TYR A 207 -2.80 -12.04 0.67
N ILE A 208 -2.80 -12.96 -0.29
CA ILE A 208 -2.15 -12.81 -1.59
C ILE A 208 -3.24 -12.80 -2.64
N VAL A 209 -3.23 -11.78 -3.48
CA VAL A 209 -4.27 -11.54 -4.48
C VAL A 209 -3.62 -11.31 -5.82
N SER A 210 -4.00 -12.15 -6.79
CA SER A 210 -3.70 -11.92 -8.20
C SER A 210 -2.19 -11.78 -8.46
N GLY A 211 -1.83 -11.12 -9.55
CA GLY A 211 -0.45 -10.91 -9.98
C GLY A 211 -0.10 -11.73 -11.20
N GLN A 212 1.15 -11.63 -11.63
CA GLN A 212 1.60 -12.21 -12.89
C GLN A 212 2.04 -13.68 -12.72
N TYR A 213 1.51 -14.56 -13.56
CA TYR A 213 1.87 -15.98 -13.51
C TYR A 213 3.01 -16.35 -14.45
N GLY A 214 4.04 -17.00 -13.90
CA GLY A 214 5.18 -17.48 -14.65
C GLY A 214 6.15 -16.38 -15.11
N PRO A 215 7.21 -16.80 -15.84
CA PRO A 215 8.18 -15.88 -16.40
C PRO A 215 7.63 -15.18 -17.65
N GLN A 216 8.42 -14.25 -18.17
CA GLN A 216 8.12 -13.43 -19.34
C GLN A 216 6.88 -12.56 -19.13
N CYS A 217 6.59 -11.64 -20.06
CA CYS A 217 5.49 -10.69 -19.88
C CYS A 217 4.07 -11.31 -19.99
N ARG A 218 3.87 -12.50 -19.37
CA ARG A 218 2.61 -13.25 -19.28
C ARG A 218 1.53 -12.44 -18.55
N GLY A 219 0.28 -12.83 -18.77
CA GLY A 219 -0.88 -12.20 -18.16
C GLY A 219 -0.99 -12.49 -16.65
N PRO A 220 -1.74 -11.64 -15.93
CA PRO A 220 -2.12 -11.91 -14.55
C PRO A 220 -3.12 -13.06 -14.42
N VAL A 221 -3.26 -13.61 -13.21
CA VAL A 221 -4.28 -14.60 -12.85
C VAL A 221 -5.24 -14.05 -11.80
N ALA A 222 -6.45 -14.59 -11.69
CA ALA A 222 -7.44 -14.16 -10.68
C ALA A 222 -7.33 -14.91 -9.34
N HIS A 223 -6.37 -15.84 -9.19
CA HIS A 223 -6.25 -16.66 -8.00
C HIS A 223 -5.83 -15.87 -6.75
N THR A 224 -6.34 -16.31 -5.61
CA THR A 224 -6.18 -15.63 -4.32
C THR A 224 -5.91 -16.67 -3.23
N PHE A 225 -5.03 -16.34 -2.28
CA PHE A 225 -4.51 -17.26 -1.27
C PHE A 225 -4.38 -16.60 0.09
N ILE A 226 -4.42 -17.42 1.13
CA ILE A 226 -4.06 -17.06 2.51
C ILE A 226 -2.87 -17.92 2.91
N LEU A 227 -1.86 -17.30 3.50
CA LEU A 227 -0.75 -17.98 4.16
C LEU A 227 -0.87 -17.78 5.68
N ASP A 228 -0.98 -18.86 6.44
CA ASP A 228 -0.74 -18.83 7.89
C ASP A 228 0.78 -18.89 8.13
N THR A 229 1.37 -17.78 8.52
CA THR A 229 2.83 -17.70 8.69
C THR A 229 3.38 -18.54 9.85
N LYS A 230 2.54 -18.91 10.83
CA LYS A 230 2.95 -19.79 11.94
C LYS A 230 3.04 -21.25 11.50
N THR A 231 2.06 -21.71 10.72
CA THR A 231 1.99 -23.11 10.29
C THR A 231 2.58 -23.35 8.90
N LYS A 232 2.87 -22.28 8.15
CA LYS A 232 3.33 -22.29 6.75
C LYS A 232 2.34 -23.01 5.82
N LYS A 233 1.07 -23.02 6.19
CA LYS A 233 -0.01 -23.61 5.41
C LYS A 233 -0.67 -22.56 4.54
N TRP A 234 -1.07 -23.00 3.36
CA TRP A 234 -1.74 -22.19 2.36
C TRP A 234 -3.19 -22.64 2.23
N ASP A 235 -4.10 -21.68 2.21
CA ASP A 235 -5.51 -21.86 1.91
C ASP A 235 -5.89 -21.02 0.69
N LYS A 236 -6.95 -21.42 -0.02
CA LYS A 236 -7.50 -20.69 -1.16
C LYS A 236 -8.63 -19.77 -0.75
N MET A 237 -8.71 -18.61 -1.39
CA MET A 237 -9.85 -17.69 -1.28
C MET A 237 -10.69 -17.71 -2.56
N PRO A 238 -11.91 -17.15 -2.55
CA PRO A 238 -12.64 -16.87 -3.79
C PRO A 238 -11.76 -16.06 -4.75
N PRO A 239 -11.66 -16.45 -6.04
CA PRO A 239 -10.86 -15.71 -7.02
C PRO A 239 -11.46 -14.31 -7.24
N LEU A 240 -10.63 -13.37 -7.69
CA LEU A 240 -11.13 -12.06 -8.11
C LEU A 240 -12.13 -12.19 -9.27
N PRO A 241 -13.10 -11.27 -9.42
CA PRO A 241 -14.01 -11.26 -10.57
C PRO A 241 -13.28 -11.14 -11.91
N ALA A 242 -12.09 -10.53 -11.94
CA ALA A 242 -11.20 -10.51 -13.09
C ALA A 242 -9.72 -10.43 -12.66
N PRO A 243 -8.77 -11.02 -13.42
CA PRO A 243 -7.34 -10.92 -13.17
C PRO A 243 -6.82 -9.48 -13.08
N ARG A 244 -5.88 -9.21 -12.18
CA ARG A 244 -5.23 -7.91 -12.00
C ARG A 244 -3.71 -7.99 -11.91
N TYR A 245 -3.04 -7.15 -12.68
CA TYR A 245 -1.59 -6.99 -12.65
C TYR A 245 -1.20 -5.88 -11.66
N ALA A 246 -0.35 -6.22 -10.68
CA ALA A 246 0.11 -5.31 -9.62
C ALA A 246 -0.99 -4.46 -8.95
N PRO A 247 -2.09 -5.08 -8.47
CA PRO A 247 -3.13 -4.32 -7.80
C PRO A 247 -2.66 -3.83 -6.43
N PRO A 248 -2.87 -2.55 -6.06
CA PRO A 248 -2.83 -2.15 -4.66
C PRO A 248 -3.87 -2.96 -3.86
N THR A 249 -3.40 -3.53 -2.75
CA THR A 249 -4.19 -4.36 -1.85
C THR A 249 -3.94 -3.93 -0.41
N GLN A 250 -5.00 -3.80 0.39
CA GLN A 250 -4.87 -3.40 1.79
C GLN A 250 -6.03 -3.91 2.64
N LEU A 251 -5.77 -4.19 3.93
CA LEU A 251 -6.84 -4.43 4.90
C LEU A 251 -7.38 -3.10 5.43
N TRP A 252 -8.69 -2.92 5.36
CA TRP A 252 -9.38 -1.74 5.90
C TRP A 252 -10.78 -2.14 6.39
N ARG A 253 -11.16 -1.67 7.58
CA ARG A 253 -12.48 -1.93 8.20
C ARG A 253 -12.91 -3.42 8.19
N GLY A 254 -11.96 -4.32 8.49
CA GLY A 254 -12.20 -5.78 8.55
C GLY A 254 -12.35 -6.47 7.20
N ARG A 255 -11.93 -5.81 6.11
CA ARG A 255 -12.05 -6.32 4.75
C ARG A 255 -10.75 -6.17 4.00
N LEU A 256 -10.51 -7.10 3.09
CA LEU A 256 -9.41 -7.04 2.14
C LEU A 256 -9.88 -6.27 0.92
N HIS A 257 -9.34 -5.08 0.72
CA HIS A 257 -9.62 -4.21 -0.42
C HIS A 257 -8.57 -4.42 -1.51
N VAL A 258 -9.03 -4.54 -2.74
CA VAL A 258 -8.22 -4.71 -3.95
C VAL A 258 -8.77 -3.77 -5.00
N MET A 259 -7.93 -2.89 -5.54
CA MET A 259 -8.39 -1.85 -6.44
C MET A 259 -7.39 -1.58 -7.55
N GLY A 260 -7.86 -1.04 -8.66
CA GLY A 260 -6.99 -0.63 -9.75
C GLY A 260 -6.20 -1.78 -10.36
N GLY A 261 -4.89 -1.59 -10.53
CA GLY A 261 -4.02 -2.52 -11.24
C GLY A 261 -4.08 -2.37 -12.76
N GLY A 262 -3.30 -3.17 -13.47
CA GLY A 262 -3.43 -3.38 -14.92
C GLY A 262 -4.43 -4.50 -15.23
N LYS A 263 -5.18 -4.35 -16.32
CA LYS A 263 -6.01 -5.43 -16.88
C LYS A 263 -5.14 -6.55 -17.47
N GLU A 264 -5.74 -7.57 -18.07
CA GLU A 264 -5.10 -8.77 -18.58
C GLU A 264 -3.99 -8.48 -19.62
N ASN A 265 -4.13 -7.37 -20.35
CA ASN A 265 -3.15 -6.88 -21.31
C ASN A 265 -1.98 -6.11 -20.68
N ARG A 266 -1.99 -5.93 -19.34
CA ARG A 266 -1.05 -5.17 -18.50
C ARG A 266 -0.95 -3.67 -18.78
N HIS A 267 -1.52 -3.22 -19.89
CA HIS A 267 -1.44 -1.85 -20.34
C HIS A 267 -2.65 -1.02 -19.91
N THR A 268 -3.86 -1.57 -20.00
CA THR A 268 -5.07 -0.81 -19.67
C THR A 268 -5.21 -0.66 -18.15
N PRO A 269 -5.28 0.57 -17.62
CA PRO A 269 -5.57 0.80 -16.22
C PRO A 269 -6.97 0.27 -15.87
N ALA A 270 -7.05 -0.53 -14.81
CA ALA A 270 -8.32 -0.90 -14.18
C ALA A 270 -8.72 0.19 -13.18
N LEU A 271 -10.02 0.46 -13.07
CA LEU A 271 -10.60 1.37 -12.07
C LEU A 271 -11.39 0.60 -11.00
N GLU A 272 -11.66 -0.68 -11.26
CA GLU A 272 -12.50 -1.50 -10.41
C GLU A 272 -11.90 -1.64 -9.01
N HIS A 273 -12.78 -1.66 -8.02
CA HIS A 273 -12.45 -1.81 -6.62
C HIS A 273 -13.37 -2.89 -6.06
N TRP A 274 -12.78 -3.87 -5.40
CA TRP A 274 -13.48 -4.95 -4.75
C TRP A 274 -13.02 -5.11 -3.33
N SER A 275 -13.87 -5.67 -2.49
CA SER A 275 -13.43 -6.13 -1.19
C SER A 275 -14.11 -7.41 -0.73
N ILE A 276 -13.47 -8.10 0.20
CA ILE A 276 -14.03 -9.30 0.81
C ILE A 276 -13.76 -9.31 2.31
N ALA A 277 -14.75 -9.65 3.12
CA ALA A 277 -14.61 -9.70 4.57
C ALA A 277 -13.69 -10.86 4.97
N VAL A 278 -12.69 -10.54 5.79
CA VAL A 278 -11.72 -11.51 6.31
C VAL A 278 -11.54 -11.33 7.80
N LYS A 279 -11.33 -12.44 8.52
CA LYS A 279 -11.03 -12.44 9.94
C LYS A 279 -10.22 -13.67 10.30
N ASP A 280 -9.11 -13.48 10.99
CA ASP A 280 -8.25 -14.55 11.51
C ASP A 280 -7.90 -15.61 10.45
N GLY A 281 -7.49 -15.16 9.26
CA GLY A 281 -7.13 -16.05 8.14
C GLY A 281 -8.30 -16.76 7.49
N LYS A 282 -9.54 -16.31 7.70
CA LYS A 282 -10.74 -16.88 7.09
C LYS A 282 -11.51 -15.84 6.29
N VAL A 283 -12.02 -16.27 5.15
CA VAL A 283 -12.96 -15.50 4.35
C VAL A 283 -14.37 -15.69 4.90
N LEU A 284 -15.11 -14.59 5.10
CA LEU A 284 -16.45 -14.61 5.67
C LEU A 284 -17.56 -14.55 4.61
N GLU A 285 -17.18 -14.36 3.34
CA GLU A 285 -18.07 -14.20 2.20
C GLU A 285 -17.69 -15.17 1.07
N LYS A 286 -18.65 -15.51 0.21
CA LYS A 286 -18.42 -16.43 -0.91
C LYS A 286 -17.84 -15.75 -2.14
N GLU A 287 -18.08 -14.45 -2.28
CA GLU A 287 -17.75 -13.66 -3.46
C GLU A 287 -17.24 -12.29 -3.05
N TRP A 288 -16.47 -11.67 -3.93
CA TRP A 288 -15.98 -10.30 -3.76
C TRP A 288 -17.12 -9.30 -3.96
N ARG A 289 -17.29 -8.36 -3.04
CA ARG A 289 -18.23 -7.24 -3.23
C ARG A 289 -17.60 -6.19 -4.15
N THR A 290 -18.40 -5.61 -5.02
CA THR A 290 -18.00 -4.43 -5.80
C THR A 290 -18.12 -3.18 -4.94
N GLU A 291 -17.11 -2.34 -4.98
CA GLU A 291 -16.99 -1.10 -4.23
C GLU A 291 -17.00 0.10 -5.18
N VAL A 292 -16.95 1.31 -4.61
CA VAL A 292 -16.76 2.54 -5.39
C VAL A 292 -15.43 2.45 -6.16
N PRO A 293 -15.45 2.55 -7.51
CA PRO A 293 -14.25 2.54 -8.34
C PRO A 293 -13.30 3.69 -7.98
N ILE A 294 -12.00 3.46 -8.17
CA ILE A 294 -11.01 4.51 -7.97
C ILE A 294 -11.01 5.47 -9.16
N PRO A 295 -10.81 6.79 -8.94
CA PRO A 295 -10.85 7.76 -10.03
C PRO A 295 -9.68 7.64 -10.99
N ARG A 296 -8.55 7.08 -10.53
CA ARG A 296 -7.35 6.82 -11.36
C ARG A 296 -6.76 5.44 -11.08
N GLY A 297 -6.72 4.65 -12.15
CA GLY A 297 -6.35 3.24 -12.16
C GLY A 297 -4.89 2.96 -12.45
N GLY A 298 -4.53 1.68 -12.53
CA GLY A 298 -3.24 1.23 -13.05
C GLY A 298 -2.35 0.51 -12.04
N PRO A 299 -1.27 -0.13 -12.53
CA PRO A 299 -0.41 -0.99 -11.73
C PRO A 299 0.58 -0.23 -10.85
N HIS A 300 1.24 -0.96 -9.95
CA HIS A 300 2.36 -0.49 -9.10
C HIS A 300 2.01 0.67 -8.17
N ARG A 301 0.75 0.77 -7.77
CA ARG A 301 0.28 1.78 -6.81
C ARG A 301 0.54 1.29 -5.38
N ALA A 302 1.01 2.18 -4.52
CA ALA A 302 1.07 1.91 -3.09
C ALA A 302 -0.32 2.13 -2.46
N CYS A 303 -0.62 1.37 -1.41
CA CYS A 303 -1.89 1.46 -0.69
C CYS A 303 -1.66 1.42 0.81
N VAL A 304 -2.13 2.42 1.54
CA VAL A 304 -1.96 2.51 2.99
C VAL A 304 -3.23 3.02 3.65
N VAL A 305 -3.51 2.52 4.86
CA VAL A 305 -4.56 3.05 5.71
C VAL A 305 -3.94 3.97 6.75
N VAL A 306 -4.42 5.20 6.85
CA VAL A 306 -4.03 6.18 7.90
C VAL A 306 -5.30 6.87 8.38
N ASP A 307 -5.48 6.95 9.71
CA ASP A 307 -6.64 7.61 10.34
C ASP A 307 -8.00 7.16 9.78
N ASP A 308 -8.17 5.84 9.61
CA ASP A 308 -9.36 5.20 9.04
C ASP A 308 -9.70 5.64 7.60
N LYS A 309 -8.72 6.15 6.85
CA LYS A 309 -8.83 6.47 5.42
C LYS A 309 -7.86 5.63 4.59
N LEU A 310 -8.30 5.23 3.40
CA LEU A 310 -7.52 4.43 2.47
C LEU A 310 -6.88 5.34 1.39
N TYR A 311 -5.56 5.37 1.36
CA TYR A 311 -4.79 6.18 0.41
C TYR A 311 -4.17 5.32 -0.67
N VAL A 312 -4.37 5.71 -1.93
CA VAL A 312 -3.74 5.06 -3.10
C VAL A 312 -2.79 6.04 -3.77
N ILE A 313 -1.50 5.70 -3.80
CA ILE A 313 -0.43 6.64 -4.09
C ILE A 313 0.42 6.17 -5.26
N GLY A 314 0.73 7.08 -6.20
CA GLY A 314 1.71 6.86 -7.25
C GLY A 314 1.27 5.85 -8.30
N GLY A 315 2.19 4.97 -8.69
CA GLY A 315 1.98 3.94 -9.72
C GLY A 315 2.03 4.46 -11.16
N GLN A 316 1.59 3.61 -12.08
CA GLN A 316 1.65 3.82 -13.53
C GLN A 316 0.24 3.91 -14.13
N GLU A 317 0.11 4.54 -15.29
CA GLU A 317 -1.13 4.57 -16.09
C GLU A 317 -1.10 3.51 -17.21
N GLY A 318 -0.40 2.41 -16.95
CA GLY A 318 -0.24 1.26 -17.85
C GLY A 318 1.18 0.72 -17.82
N ASP A 319 1.33 -0.57 -18.08
CA ASP A 319 2.63 -1.23 -18.24
C ASP A 319 2.82 -1.74 -19.69
N PHE A 320 4.01 -2.27 -19.99
CA PHE A 320 4.38 -2.75 -21.30
C PHE A 320 3.48 -3.89 -21.78
N MET A 321 2.98 -3.75 -23.00
CA MET A 321 2.30 -4.82 -23.70
C MET A 321 3.30 -5.89 -24.14
N ALA A 322 2.87 -7.14 -24.04
CA ALA A 322 3.46 -8.23 -24.81
C ALA A 322 3.42 -7.91 -26.31
N LYS A 323 4.55 -8.03 -27.02
CA LYS A 323 4.56 -7.91 -28.48
C LYS A 323 3.73 -9.06 -29.11
N PRO A 324 2.64 -8.78 -29.86
CA PRO A 324 1.85 -9.82 -30.51
C PRO A 324 2.71 -10.71 -31.41
N GLY A 325 2.55 -12.04 -31.31
CA GLY A 325 3.31 -13.02 -32.09
C GLY A 325 4.77 -13.21 -31.68
N SER A 326 5.26 -12.56 -30.62
CA SER A 326 6.60 -12.82 -30.10
C SER A 326 6.60 -14.11 -29.27
N PRO A 327 7.42 -15.13 -29.60
CA PRO A 327 7.48 -16.38 -28.84
C PRO A 327 7.96 -16.20 -27.39
N ILE A 328 8.49 -15.03 -27.04
CA ILE A 328 9.18 -14.75 -25.77
C ILE A 328 8.64 -13.47 -25.09
N PHE A 329 7.48 -12.93 -25.50
CA PHE A 329 6.86 -11.75 -24.83
C PHE A 329 7.85 -10.62 -24.47
N LYS A 330 8.72 -10.18 -25.39
CA LYS A 330 9.66 -9.08 -25.13
C LYS A 330 8.89 -7.78 -24.84
N CYS A 331 8.97 -7.27 -23.62
CA CYS A 331 8.42 -5.97 -23.23
C CYS A 331 9.15 -4.83 -23.99
N SER A 332 8.41 -3.93 -24.66
CA SER A 332 8.99 -2.84 -25.45
C SER A 332 9.24 -1.59 -24.62
N ARG A 333 10.51 -1.22 -24.36
CA ARG A 333 10.87 -0.01 -23.61
C ARG A 333 10.44 1.27 -24.36
N ARG A 334 9.33 1.89 -23.97
CA ARG A 334 9.08 3.32 -24.15
C ARG A 334 8.72 3.92 -22.79
N HIS A 335 9.56 4.83 -22.30
CA HIS A 335 9.40 5.44 -20.99
C HIS A 335 8.26 6.46 -21.01
N GLU A 336 7.24 6.27 -20.18
CA GLU A 336 6.31 7.32 -19.79
C GLU A 336 6.30 7.39 -18.25
N VAL A 337 6.66 8.55 -17.71
CA VAL A 337 6.74 8.84 -16.27
C VAL A 337 5.57 9.74 -15.92
N CYS A 338 4.72 9.34 -14.97
CA CYS A 338 3.69 10.23 -14.40
C CYS A 338 3.60 10.08 -12.87
N ARG A 339 3.64 11.24 -12.17
CA ARG A 339 3.41 11.40 -10.72
C ARG A 339 1.94 11.77 -10.48
N LEU A 340 1.28 11.21 -9.47
CA LEU A 340 0.41 11.95 -8.51
C LEU A 340 -0.15 11.04 -7.39
N VAL A 341 -0.37 11.64 -6.22
CA VAL A 341 -1.12 11.10 -5.06
C VAL A 341 -2.63 11.32 -5.29
N THR A 342 -3.51 10.38 -4.89
CA THR A 342 -4.98 10.61 -4.87
C THR A 342 -5.57 10.08 -3.56
N ILE A 343 -6.46 10.87 -2.95
CA ILE A 343 -7.16 10.54 -1.68
C ILE A 343 -8.53 9.96 -2.05
N ILE A 344 -8.94 8.87 -1.39
CA ILE A 344 -10.30 8.32 -1.45
C ILE A 344 -10.89 8.48 -0.05
N GLU A 345 -12.05 9.12 0.08
CA GLU A 345 -12.76 9.32 1.35
C GLU A 345 -13.81 8.24 1.62
#